data_AF-A0A846PF05-F1
#
_entry.id   AF-A0A846PF05-F1
#
_cell.length_a   1.000
_cell.length_b   1.000
_cell.length_c   1.000
_cell.angle_alpha   90.00
_cell.angle_beta   90.00
_cell.angle_gamma   90.00
#
_symmetry.space_group_name_H-M   'P 1'
#
loop_
_entity.id
_entity.type
_entity.pdbx_description
1 polymer ?
#
loop_
_entity_poly.entity_id
_entity_poly.type
_entity_poly.pdbx_seq_one_letter_code
_entity_poly.pdbx_strand_id
1 'polypeptide(L)'
;EFMLYKAKQDTLDELSREMMKAIDKMNTKIEGFAKKEDLNLLRDTLESKISGAGVVASTASQEVIKLQEQKSEIEGLLGILEEQFKKGEMKGEDYYKAKKINTERLESINKKIQEKSQAPVGVPAPVEESVKEEKPSEAPKPVERPVEKKVVEKPLEEKKPVEEKKPAKVGRKEQMLEELEESYKKGEISKEAYEKTKKMI
;
A
#
# COMPACT_ATOMS: atom_id res chain seq x y z
N GLU A 1 7.14 -64.24 -47.54
CA GLU A 1 6.20 -63.55 -46.62
C GLU A 1 6.29 -64.04 -45.17
N PHE A 2 6.28 -65.35 -44.89
CA PHE A 2 6.39 -65.91 -43.53
C PHE A 2 7.62 -65.42 -42.72
N MET A 3 8.81 -65.38 -43.34
CA MET A 3 10.03 -64.88 -42.69
C MET A 3 9.96 -63.40 -42.29
N LEU A 4 9.23 -62.58 -43.07
CA LEU A 4 9.04 -61.16 -42.76
C LEU A 4 8.08 -60.99 -41.57
N TYR A 5 7.08 -61.87 -41.46
CA TYR A 5 6.16 -61.88 -40.32
C TYR A 5 6.87 -62.32 -39.03
N LYS A 6 7.71 -63.35 -39.11
CA LYS A 6 8.52 -63.82 -37.97
C LYS A 6 9.50 -62.75 -37.48
N ALA A 7 10.19 -62.07 -38.39
CA ALA A 7 11.07 -60.95 -38.04
C ALA A 7 10.32 -59.81 -37.34
N LYS A 8 9.09 -59.48 -37.79
CA LYS A 8 8.25 -58.48 -37.11
C LYS A 8 7.81 -58.94 -35.72
N GLN A 9 7.48 -60.22 -35.57
CA GLN A 9 7.13 -60.80 -34.27
C GLN A 9 8.31 -60.75 -33.30
N ASP A 10 9.50 -61.15 -33.75
CA ASP A 10 10.73 -61.10 -32.93
C ASP A 10 11.06 -59.65 -32.49
N THR A 11 10.83 -58.64 -33.36
CA THR A 11 11.00 -57.23 -32.97
C THR A 11 9.95 -56.75 -31.96
N LEU A 12 8.73 -57.27 -32.03
CA LEU A 12 7.65 -56.91 -31.11
C LEU A 12 7.88 -57.55 -29.75
N ASP A 13 8.37 -58.79 -29.72
CA ASP A 13 8.75 -59.50 -28.49
C ASP A 13 9.94 -58.83 -27.79
N GLU A 14 10.95 -58.37 -28.54
CA GLU A 14 12.07 -57.63 -27.94
C GLU A 14 11.63 -56.24 -27.43
N LEU A 15 10.77 -55.52 -28.17
CA LEU A 15 10.19 -54.27 -27.69
C LEU A 15 9.36 -54.48 -26.41
N SER A 16 8.58 -55.56 -26.35
CA SER A 16 7.80 -55.92 -25.16
C SER A 16 8.72 -56.19 -23.95
N ARG A 17 9.84 -56.89 -24.18
CA ARG A 17 10.83 -57.18 -23.14
C ARG A 17 11.55 -55.92 -22.66
N GLU A 18 11.90 -55.01 -23.56
CA GLU A 18 12.47 -53.70 -23.20
C GLU A 18 11.47 -52.85 -22.42
N MET A 19 10.19 -52.86 -22.81
CA MET A 19 9.13 -52.15 -22.12
C MET A 19 8.91 -52.68 -20.71
N MET A 20 8.91 -54.01 -20.50
CA MET A 20 8.82 -54.59 -19.15
C MET A 20 10.00 -54.18 -18.28
N LYS A 21 11.24 -54.22 -18.80
CA LYS A 21 12.43 -53.76 -18.05
C LYS A 21 12.36 -52.27 -17.69
N ALA A 22 11.79 -51.45 -18.57
CA ALA A 22 11.59 -50.02 -18.30
C ALA A 22 10.54 -49.80 -17.19
N ILE A 23 9.45 -50.57 -17.20
CA ILE A 23 8.42 -50.56 -16.15
C ILE A 23 9.00 -51.00 -14.81
N ASP A 24 9.77 -52.09 -14.78
CA ASP A 24 10.40 -52.57 -13.54
C ASP A 24 11.37 -51.53 -12.96
N LYS A 25 12.21 -50.93 -13.82
CA LYS A 25 13.13 -49.86 -13.40
C LYS A 25 12.40 -48.62 -12.89
N MET A 26 11.22 -48.31 -13.44
CA MET A 26 10.36 -47.23 -12.97
C MET A 26 9.73 -47.58 -11.61
N ASN A 27 9.23 -48.81 -11.44
CA ASN A 27 8.68 -49.28 -10.18
C ASN A 27 9.72 -49.26 -9.06
N THR A 28 10.94 -49.75 -9.31
CA THR A 28 12.04 -49.68 -8.32
C THR A 28 12.41 -48.23 -7.97
N LYS A 29 12.36 -47.30 -8.93
CA LYS A 29 12.57 -45.88 -8.64
C LYS A 29 11.43 -45.29 -7.81
N ILE A 30 10.18 -45.64 -8.11
CA ILE A 30 9.00 -45.19 -7.35
C ILE A 30 9.06 -45.74 -5.92
N GLU A 31 9.43 -47.01 -5.73
CA GLU A 31 9.69 -47.61 -4.42
C GLU A 31 10.83 -46.90 -3.69
N GLY A 32 11.88 -46.47 -4.43
CA GLY A 32 12.98 -45.68 -3.91
C GLY A 32 12.59 -44.27 -3.44
N PHE A 33 11.62 -43.63 -4.10
CA PHE A 33 11.04 -42.34 -3.69
C PHE A 33 9.93 -42.48 -2.62
N ALA A 34 9.42 -43.70 -2.40
CA ALA A 34 8.35 -43.99 -1.46
C ALA A 34 8.85 -44.36 -0.06
N LYS A 35 10.08 -43.97 0.32
CA LYS A 35 10.47 -44.04 1.73
C LYS A 35 9.59 -43.07 2.50
N LYS A 36 8.79 -43.64 3.40
CA LYS A 36 7.86 -42.91 4.27
C LYS A 36 8.58 -41.79 5.03
N GLU A 37 9.87 -41.96 5.33
CA GLU A 37 10.72 -40.93 5.92
C GLU A 37 10.87 -39.69 5.03
N ASP A 38 11.12 -39.84 3.73
CA ASP A 38 11.31 -38.71 2.81
C ASP A 38 9.98 -37.97 2.54
N LEU A 39 8.86 -38.71 2.46
CA LEU A 39 7.53 -38.11 2.40
C LEU A 39 7.16 -37.36 3.69
N ASN A 40 7.54 -37.89 4.85
CA ASN A 40 7.36 -37.20 6.13
C ASN A 40 8.24 -35.96 6.21
N LEU A 41 9.48 -36.01 5.76
CA LEU A 41 10.39 -34.87 5.75
C LEU A 41 9.90 -33.76 4.80
N LEU A 42 9.34 -34.15 3.66
CA LEU A 42 8.67 -33.23 2.74
C LEU A 42 7.41 -32.64 3.36
N ARG A 43 6.58 -33.46 4.03
CA ARG A 43 5.40 -33.00 4.77
C ARG A 43 5.78 -32.01 5.86
N ASP A 44 6.76 -32.32 6.70
CA ASP A 44 7.22 -31.47 7.80
C ASP A 44 7.81 -30.15 7.28
N THR A 45 8.54 -30.21 6.16
CA THR A 45 9.05 -29.01 5.46
C THR A 45 7.91 -28.17 4.91
N LEU A 46 6.87 -28.80 4.34
CA LEU A 46 5.68 -28.11 3.85
C LEU A 46 4.90 -27.48 5.01
N GLU A 47 4.68 -28.22 6.09
CA GLU A 47 3.91 -27.83 7.27
C GLU A 47 4.61 -26.69 8.02
N SER A 48 5.94 -26.71 8.09
CA SER A 48 6.76 -25.60 8.60
C SER A 48 6.65 -24.35 7.73
N LYS A 49 6.74 -24.49 6.40
CA LYS A 49 6.57 -23.37 5.46
C LYS A 49 5.15 -22.80 5.47
N ILE A 50 4.12 -23.65 5.57
CA ILE A 50 2.72 -23.27 5.66
C ILE A 50 2.42 -22.61 7.01
N SER A 51 3.02 -23.06 8.11
CA SER A 51 2.84 -22.42 9.42
C SER A 51 3.49 -21.03 9.45
N GLY A 52 4.68 -20.88 8.84
CA GLY A 52 5.33 -19.57 8.69
C GLY A 52 4.59 -18.62 7.73
N ALA A 53 4.11 -19.13 6.60
CA ALA A 53 3.36 -18.34 5.61
C ALA A 53 1.90 -18.09 6.03
N GLY A 54 1.29 -18.99 6.79
CA GLY A 54 -0.11 -18.94 7.20
C GLY A 54 -0.40 -17.86 8.24
N VAL A 55 0.55 -17.57 9.14
CA VAL A 55 0.42 -16.44 10.08
C VAL A 55 0.49 -15.11 9.34
N VAL A 56 1.41 -14.97 8.37
CA VAL A 56 1.58 -13.74 7.58
C VAL A 56 0.46 -13.56 6.55
N ALA A 57 0.00 -14.63 5.91
CA ALA A 57 -1.14 -14.60 5.00
C ALA A 57 -2.46 -14.32 5.75
N SER A 58 -2.62 -14.84 6.97
CA SER A 58 -3.79 -14.58 7.81
C SER A 58 -3.83 -13.12 8.29
N THR A 59 -2.71 -12.54 8.72
CA THR A 59 -2.66 -11.13 9.13
C THR A 59 -2.83 -10.18 7.95
N ALA A 60 -2.16 -10.43 6.82
CA ALA A 60 -2.36 -9.66 5.60
C ALA A 60 -3.82 -9.72 5.11
N SER A 61 -4.44 -10.90 5.16
CA SER A 61 -5.86 -11.08 4.84
C SER A 61 -6.78 -10.30 5.79
N GLN A 62 -6.51 -10.30 7.10
CA GLN A 62 -7.29 -9.53 8.07
C GLN A 62 -7.15 -8.01 7.86
N GLU A 63 -5.96 -7.53 7.51
CA GLU A 63 -5.75 -6.10 7.21
C GLU A 63 -6.45 -5.66 5.93
N VAL A 64 -6.48 -6.51 4.90
CA VAL A 64 -7.23 -6.24 3.66
C VAL A 64 -8.73 -6.19 3.94
N ILE A 65 -9.28 -7.08 4.77
CA ILE A 65 -10.69 -7.05 5.17
C ILE A 65 -11.03 -5.73 5.87
N LYS A 66 -10.22 -5.30 6.84
CA LYS A 66 -10.42 -4.01 7.52
C LYS A 66 -10.38 -2.81 6.56
N LEU A 67 -9.48 -2.85 5.58
CA LEU A 67 -9.40 -1.79 4.56
C LEU A 67 -10.63 -1.80 3.63
N GLN A 68 -11.18 -2.97 3.31
CA GLN A 68 -12.43 -3.08 2.52
C GLN A 68 -13.66 -2.57 3.30
N GLU A 69 -13.73 -2.85 4.60
CA GLU A 69 -14.76 -2.29 5.48
C GLU A 69 -14.68 -0.75 5.52
N GLN A 70 -13.48 -0.20 5.73
CA GLN A 70 -13.25 1.25 5.71
C GLN A 70 -13.60 1.90 4.38
N LYS A 71 -13.32 1.22 3.26
CA LYS A 71 -13.73 1.67 1.93
C LYS A 71 -15.25 1.79 1.84
N SER A 72 -15.96 0.73 2.23
CA SER A 72 -17.43 0.69 2.17
C SER A 72 -18.06 1.77 3.05
N GLU A 73 -17.48 2.03 4.22
CA GLU A 73 -17.91 3.11 5.12
C GLU A 73 -17.78 4.50 4.46
N ILE A 74 -16.64 4.77 3.82
CA ILE A 74 -16.40 6.05 3.14
C ILE A 74 -17.30 6.21 1.91
N GLU A 75 -17.55 5.15 1.15
CA GLU A 75 -18.51 5.16 0.04
C GLU A 75 -19.92 5.49 0.53
N GLY A 76 -20.33 4.94 1.69
CA GLY A 76 -21.58 5.29 2.36
C GLY A 76 -21.64 6.76 2.77
N LEU A 77 -20.56 7.29 3.36
CA LEU A 77 -20.47 8.71 3.73
C LEU A 77 -20.57 9.63 2.52
N LEU A 78 -19.91 9.29 1.40
CA LEU A 78 -20.02 10.04 0.15
C LEU A 78 -21.46 10.03 -0.37
N GLY A 79 -22.17 8.91 -0.29
CA GLY A 79 -23.59 8.82 -0.63
C GLY A 79 -24.45 9.77 0.22
N ILE A 80 -24.24 9.78 1.54
CA ILE A 80 -24.96 10.68 2.46
C ILE A 80 -24.65 12.15 2.15
N LEU A 81 -23.38 12.49 1.90
CA LEU A 81 -22.98 13.85 1.54
C LEU A 81 -23.64 14.32 0.24
N GLU A 82 -23.72 13.46 -0.77
CA GLU A 82 -24.39 13.77 -2.03
C GLU A 82 -25.90 13.95 -1.84
N GLU A 83 -26.55 13.14 -1.01
CA GLU A 83 -27.95 13.32 -0.68
C GLU A 83 -28.21 14.63 0.07
N GLN A 84 -27.41 14.95 1.09
CA GLN A 84 -27.54 16.19 1.86
C GLN A 84 -27.33 17.42 0.98
N PHE A 85 -26.37 17.38 0.06
CA PHE A 85 -26.14 18.46 -0.89
C PHE A 85 -27.33 18.60 -1.87
N LYS A 86 -27.85 17.49 -2.41
CA LYS A 86 -29.04 17.50 -3.29
C LYS A 86 -30.29 18.02 -2.57
N LYS A 87 -30.45 17.71 -1.28
CA LYS A 87 -31.54 18.21 -0.42
C LYS A 87 -31.34 19.67 0.01
N GLY A 88 -30.17 20.27 -0.26
CA GLY A 88 -29.83 21.63 0.18
C GLY A 88 -29.56 21.74 1.68
N GLU A 89 -29.38 20.62 2.38
CA GLU A 89 -29.11 20.55 3.82
C GLU A 89 -27.63 20.86 4.16
N MET A 90 -26.76 20.89 3.15
CA MET A 90 -25.34 21.19 3.27
C MET A 90 -24.92 22.30 2.30
N LYS A 91 -24.05 23.20 2.75
CA LYS A 91 -23.45 24.24 1.89
C LYS A 91 -22.48 23.61 0.90
N GLY A 92 -22.43 24.16 -0.32
CA GLY A 92 -21.54 23.66 -1.37
C GLY A 92 -20.07 23.60 -0.96
N GLU A 93 -19.57 24.63 -0.27
CA GLU A 93 -18.17 24.66 0.21
C GLU A 93 -17.86 23.50 1.18
N ASP A 94 -18.77 23.22 2.10
CA ASP A 94 -18.62 22.13 3.08
C ASP A 94 -18.71 20.76 2.40
N TYR A 95 -19.63 20.62 1.43
CA TYR A 95 -19.74 19.43 0.59
C TYR A 95 -18.46 19.16 -0.20
N TYR A 96 -17.91 20.15 -0.91
CA TYR A 96 -16.70 19.95 -1.71
C TYR A 96 -15.47 19.64 -0.86
N LYS A 97 -15.34 20.28 0.32
CA LYS A 97 -14.27 19.95 1.28
C LYS A 97 -14.40 18.51 1.79
N ALA A 98 -15.59 18.12 2.26
CA ALA A 98 -15.83 16.77 2.78
C ALA A 98 -15.67 15.70 1.68
N LYS A 99 -16.17 15.98 0.46
CA LYS A 99 -16.01 15.10 -0.70
C LYS A 99 -14.54 14.90 -1.04
N LYS A 100 -13.76 15.99 -1.14
CA LYS A 100 -12.33 15.92 -1.44
C LYS A 100 -11.57 15.06 -0.42
N ILE A 101 -11.76 15.31 0.88
CA ILE A 101 -11.10 14.55 1.95
C ILE A 101 -11.45 13.06 1.88
N ASN A 102 -12.73 12.74 1.67
CA ASN A 102 -13.17 11.35 1.60
C ASN A 102 -12.67 10.64 0.33
N THR A 103 -12.61 11.33 -0.81
CA THR A 103 -12.05 10.78 -2.04
C THR A 103 -10.55 10.50 -1.90
N GLU A 104 -9.76 11.43 -1.35
CA GLU A 104 -8.32 11.23 -1.09
C GLU A 104 -8.07 10.06 -0.13
N ARG A 105 -8.92 9.92 0.90
CA ARG A 105 -8.86 8.78 1.83
C ARG A 105 -9.19 7.46 1.14
N LEU A 106 -10.17 7.47 0.24
CA LEU A 106 -10.59 6.30 -0.54
C LEU A 106 -9.50 5.86 -1.53
N GLU A 107 -8.84 6.80 -2.20
CA GLU A 107 -7.66 6.54 -3.04
C GLU A 107 -6.52 5.91 -2.23
N SER A 108 -6.24 6.47 -1.04
CA SER A 108 -5.23 5.94 -0.13
C SER A 108 -5.53 4.52 0.33
N ILE A 109 -6.80 4.21 0.61
CA ILE A 109 -7.24 2.87 1.00
C ILE A 109 -7.15 1.90 -0.18
N ASN A 110 -7.59 2.29 -1.37
CA ASN A 110 -7.47 1.46 -2.57
C ASN A 110 -6.00 1.14 -2.88
N LYS A 111 -5.09 2.12 -2.74
CA LYS A 111 -3.65 1.91 -2.89
C LYS A 111 -3.11 0.90 -1.87
N LYS A 112 -3.49 1.02 -0.59
CA LYS A 112 -3.09 0.06 0.45
C LYS A 112 -3.64 -1.34 0.21
N ILE A 113 -4.88 -1.46 -0.27
CA ILE A 113 -5.46 -2.76 -0.66
C ILE A 113 -4.67 -3.34 -1.81
N GLN A 114 -4.33 -2.54 -2.82
CA GLN A 114 -3.53 -2.97 -3.96
C GLN A 114 -2.12 -3.40 -3.55
N GLU A 115 -1.42 -2.62 -2.72
CA GLU A 115 -0.08 -2.97 -2.22
C GLU A 115 -0.08 -4.28 -1.41
N LYS A 116 -1.12 -4.52 -0.61
CA LYS A 116 -1.25 -5.75 0.19
C LYS A 116 -1.74 -6.94 -0.63
N SER A 117 -2.51 -6.70 -1.70
CA SER A 117 -3.02 -7.75 -2.60
C SER A 117 -2.05 -8.08 -3.74
N GLN A 118 -1.18 -7.13 -4.12
CA GLN A 118 -0.11 -7.25 -5.11
C GLN A 118 1.26 -7.38 -4.44
N ALA A 119 1.35 -7.96 -3.26
CA ALA A 119 2.61 -8.51 -2.80
C ALA A 119 2.79 -9.94 -3.36
N PRO A 120 3.35 -10.14 -4.58
CA PRO A 120 4.09 -11.34 -4.88
C PRO A 120 5.57 -11.00 -5.10
N VAL A 121 6.40 -12.02 -4.92
CA VAL A 121 7.77 -12.13 -5.44
C VAL A 121 7.91 -11.40 -6.79
N GLY A 122 8.65 -10.29 -6.80
CA GLY A 122 9.26 -9.60 -7.94
C GLY A 122 8.50 -9.50 -9.26
N VAL A 123 7.94 -8.32 -9.56
CA VAL A 123 7.89 -7.75 -10.93
C VAL A 123 7.99 -6.22 -10.82
N PRO A 124 8.88 -5.54 -11.57
CA PRO A 124 9.04 -4.08 -11.51
C PRO A 124 7.85 -3.34 -12.13
N ALA A 125 7.56 -2.17 -11.57
CA ALA A 125 6.48 -1.26 -11.97
C ALA A 125 6.54 -0.84 -13.46
N PRO A 126 5.39 -0.63 -14.13
CA PRO A 126 5.35 0.19 -15.33
C PRO A 126 5.64 1.64 -14.93
N VAL A 127 6.70 2.19 -15.52
CA VAL A 127 7.11 3.59 -15.40
C VAL A 127 6.01 4.49 -15.97
N GLU A 128 5.71 5.56 -15.25
CA GLU A 128 4.85 6.67 -15.65
C GLU A 128 5.19 7.15 -17.08
N GLU A 129 4.25 7.02 -18.00
CA GLU A 129 4.31 7.74 -19.27
C GLU A 129 4.05 9.22 -19.02
N SER A 130 5.08 9.99 -19.32
CA SER A 130 5.05 11.45 -19.44
C SER A 130 4.06 11.87 -20.53
N VAL A 131 3.11 12.75 -20.22
CA VAL A 131 2.52 13.64 -21.22
C VAL A 131 2.75 15.08 -20.79
N LYS A 132 3.69 15.68 -21.51
CA LYS A 132 4.10 17.08 -21.51
C LYS A 132 3.29 17.81 -22.58
N GLU A 133 2.94 19.06 -22.27
CA GLU A 133 2.57 20.15 -23.19
C GLU A 133 1.32 20.02 -24.06
N GLU A 134 0.32 20.87 -23.78
CA GLU A 134 -0.15 21.80 -24.82
C GLU A 134 -0.65 23.13 -24.21
N LYS A 135 -0.12 24.21 -24.77
CA LYS A 135 -0.44 25.62 -24.51
C LYS A 135 -0.88 26.18 -25.87
N PRO A 136 -1.93 27.01 -25.92
CA PRO A 136 -1.76 28.32 -26.56
C PRO A 136 -2.50 29.40 -25.73
N SER A 137 -1.83 30.39 -25.14
CA SER A 137 -1.48 31.68 -25.76
C SER A 137 -2.63 32.37 -26.50
N GLU A 138 -3.36 33.26 -25.80
CA GLU A 138 -3.74 34.56 -26.37
C GLU A 138 -3.92 35.60 -25.26
N ALA A 139 -3.21 36.73 -25.39
CA ALA A 139 -3.40 37.95 -24.62
C ALA A 139 -4.28 38.91 -25.45
N PRO A 140 -4.93 39.92 -24.84
CA PRO A 140 -4.22 41.18 -24.69
C PRO A 140 -4.40 41.88 -23.32
N LYS A 141 -3.33 42.59 -22.95
CA LYS A 141 -3.15 43.66 -21.94
C LYS A 141 -4.05 44.89 -22.22
N PRO A 142 -3.94 46.05 -21.51
CA PRO A 142 -3.55 46.36 -20.10
C PRO A 142 -4.38 47.52 -19.47
N VAL A 143 -4.41 47.68 -18.14
CA VAL A 143 -4.34 49.00 -17.42
C VAL A 143 -3.82 48.72 -15.99
N GLU A 144 -2.56 48.98 -15.63
CA GLU A 144 -1.97 50.25 -15.14
C GLU A 144 -2.51 50.73 -13.76
N ARG A 145 -1.81 50.43 -12.65
CA ARG A 145 -0.93 51.40 -11.93
C ARG A 145 -0.37 50.87 -10.58
N PRO A 146 0.75 51.46 -10.11
CA PRO A 146 1.71 50.86 -9.16
C PRO A 146 1.84 51.64 -7.83
N VAL A 147 2.41 51.02 -6.76
CA VAL A 147 3.40 51.60 -5.79
C VAL A 147 3.98 50.42 -4.98
N GLU A 148 5.19 49.90 -5.24
CA GLU A 148 6.52 50.28 -4.70
C GLU A 148 6.75 50.31 -3.16
N LYS A 149 7.70 49.44 -2.74
CA LYS A 149 8.86 49.67 -1.83
C LYS A 149 8.77 49.49 -0.30
N LYS A 150 9.51 48.46 0.18
CA LYS A 150 10.65 48.45 1.16
C LYS A 150 10.59 47.13 1.97
N VAL A 151 11.43 46.12 1.72
CA VAL A 151 12.84 45.92 2.14
C VAL A 151 13.13 46.38 3.58
N VAL A 152 13.18 45.42 4.52
CA VAL A 152 14.05 45.33 5.72
C VAL A 152 14.05 43.84 6.15
N GLU A 153 15.02 43.04 5.74
CA GLU A 153 16.22 42.61 6.49
C GLU A 153 16.00 41.54 7.59
N LYS A 154 16.76 40.46 7.43
CA LYS A 154 17.17 39.46 8.44
C LYS A 154 17.68 40.12 9.73
N PRO A 155 17.68 39.38 10.84
CA PRO A 155 18.98 38.84 11.29
C PRO A 155 19.01 37.32 11.52
N LEU A 156 20.06 36.67 11.01
CA LEU A 156 20.84 35.67 11.77
C LEU A 156 21.37 36.40 13.02
N GLU A 157 21.53 35.86 14.22
CA GLU A 157 22.26 34.67 14.67
C GLU A 157 21.99 34.63 16.19
N GLU A 158 21.79 33.47 16.83
CA GLU A 158 22.84 32.98 17.73
C GLU A 158 22.78 31.45 17.86
N LYS A 159 23.98 30.87 17.79
CA LYS A 159 24.29 29.45 17.81
C LYS A 159 24.49 28.96 19.25
N LYS A 160 23.81 27.84 19.59
CA LYS A 160 24.31 26.58 20.24
C LYS A 160 25.02 26.64 21.63
N PRO A 161 24.88 25.61 22.48
CA PRO A 161 25.41 24.27 22.19
C PRO A 161 24.55 23.05 22.57
N VAL A 162 25.02 21.94 22.01
CA VAL A 162 24.58 20.54 22.05
C VAL A 162 24.83 19.94 23.43
N GLU A 163 23.92 19.11 23.98
CA GLU A 163 24.31 17.82 24.58
C GLU A 163 23.11 16.89 24.83
N GLU A 164 23.31 15.63 24.45
CA GLU A 164 22.47 14.48 24.77
C GLU A 164 22.30 14.30 26.29
N LYS A 165 21.07 14.01 26.73
CA LYS A 165 20.72 12.91 27.67
C LYS A 165 19.22 12.95 28.00
N LYS A 166 18.51 11.88 27.62
CA LYS A 166 17.22 11.48 28.23
C LYS A 166 17.45 11.06 29.70
N PRO A 167 16.41 10.84 30.52
CA PRO A 167 15.03 11.37 30.49
C PRO A 167 14.60 11.93 31.88
N ALA A 168 13.62 12.84 31.91
CA ALA A 168 12.53 12.93 32.91
C ALA A 168 12.08 14.37 33.18
N LYS A 169 10.77 14.61 32.98
CA LYS A 169 9.95 15.71 33.53
C LYS A 169 10.18 17.14 33.03
N VAL A 170 10.48 17.29 31.74
CA VAL A 170 10.25 18.53 30.97
C VAL A 170 9.15 18.19 29.97
N GLY A 171 7.87 18.49 30.12
CA GLY A 171 7.08 19.16 31.14
C GLY A 171 5.79 19.41 30.39
N ARG A 172 4.75 18.57 30.55
CA ARG A 172 3.55 18.52 29.67
C ARG A 172 3.02 19.88 29.17
N LYS A 173 3.17 20.93 29.97
CA LYS A 173 2.83 22.32 29.62
C LYS A 173 3.57 22.85 28.39
N GLU A 174 4.87 22.60 28.23
CA GLU A 174 5.64 23.07 27.08
C GLU A 174 5.18 22.38 25.80
N GLN A 175 4.90 21.07 25.86
CA GLN A 175 4.31 20.33 24.75
C GLN A 175 2.92 20.86 24.36
N MET A 176 2.09 21.18 25.36
CA MET A 176 0.77 21.78 25.11
C MET A 176 0.87 23.18 24.52
N LEU A 177 1.89 23.97 24.88
CA LEU A 177 2.11 25.30 24.31
C LEU A 177 2.60 25.24 22.86
N GLU A 178 3.48 24.29 22.54
CA GLU A 178 3.96 24.05 21.17
C GLU A 178 2.81 23.59 20.26
N GLU A 179 2.01 22.62 20.71
CA GLU A 179 0.86 22.11 19.95
C GLU A 179 -0.21 23.19 19.73
N LEU A 180 -0.44 24.04 20.74
CA LEU A 180 -1.35 25.19 20.64
C LEU A 180 -0.83 26.25 19.65
N GLU A 181 0.47 26.51 19.63
CA GLU A 181 1.08 27.44 18.66
C GLU A 181 1.03 26.88 17.23
N GLU A 182 1.25 25.57 17.07
CA GLU A 182 1.15 24.90 15.79
C GLU A 182 -0.30 24.94 15.24
N SER A 183 -1.29 24.70 16.11
CA SER A 183 -2.72 24.79 15.76
C SER A 183 -3.11 26.21 15.33
N TYR A 184 -2.56 27.24 15.99
CA TYR A 184 -2.78 28.63 15.59
C TYR A 184 -2.13 28.96 14.24
N LYS A 185 -0.89 28.51 14.01
CA LYS A 185 -0.18 28.69 12.72
C LYS A 185 -0.88 27.99 11.56
N LYS A 186 -1.47 26.81 11.81
CA LYS A 186 -2.28 26.07 10.84
C LYS A 186 -3.66 26.68 10.59
N GLY A 187 -4.07 27.66 11.40
CA GLY A 187 -5.39 28.30 11.31
C GLY A 187 -6.52 27.43 11.85
N GLU A 188 -6.22 26.40 12.64
CA GLU A 188 -7.21 25.48 13.24
C GLU A 188 -7.93 26.14 14.42
N ILE A 189 -7.29 27.12 15.06
CA ILE A 189 -7.87 27.91 16.16
C ILE A 189 -7.77 29.41 15.86
N SER A 190 -8.76 30.17 16.31
CA SER A 190 -8.73 31.63 16.20
C SER A 190 -7.70 32.24 17.17
N LYS A 191 -7.24 33.47 16.87
CA LYS A 191 -6.32 34.21 17.74
C LYS A 191 -6.86 34.38 19.17
N GLU A 192 -8.17 34.57 19.30
CA GLU A 192 -8.84 34.67 20.59
C GLU A 192 -8.82 33.35 21.37
N ALA A 193 -9.00 32.21 20.67
CA ALA A 193 -8.93 30.89 21.28
C ALA A 193 -7.49 30.51 21.71
N TYR A 194 -6.48 30.89 20.91
CA TYR A 194 -5.06 30.72 21.25
C TYR A 194 -4.69 31.48 22.52
N GLU A 195 -4.99 32.78 22.59
CA GLU A 195 -4.66 33.62 23.76
C GLU A 195 -5.40 33.17 25.02
N LYS A 196 -6.66 32.73 24.89
CA LYS A 196 -7.45 32.23 26.01
C LYS A 196 -6.87 30.93 26.57
N THR A 197 -6.49 29.99 25.70
CA THR A 197 -5.97 28.68 26.10
C THR A 197 -4.53 28.80 26.63
N LYS A 198 -3.72 29.68 26.05
CA LYS A 198 -2.36 30.00 26.53
C LYS A 198 -2.34 30.55 27.95
N LYS A 199 -3.38 31.27 28.37
CA LYS A 199 -3.52 31.76 29.76
C LYS A 199 -3.97 30.68 30.75
N MET A 200 -4.51 29.57 30.28
CA MET A 200 -5.02 28.47 31.11
C MET A 200 -3.98 27.37 31.37
N ILE A 201 -2.92 27.29 30.54
CA ILE A 201 -1.81 26.34 30.65
C ILE A 201 -0.75 26.90 31.61
#